data_AF-A0A7S3L1Y8-F1
#
_entry.id   AF-A0A7S3L1Y8-F1
#
_cell.length_a   1.000
_cell.length_b   1.000
_cell.length_c   1.000
_cell.angle_alpha   90.00
_cell.angle_beta   90.00
_cell.angle_gamma   90.00
#
_symmetry.space_group_name_H-M   'P 1'
#
loop_
_entity.id
_entity.type
_entity.pdbx_description
1 polymer ?
#
loop_
_entity_poly.entity_id
_entity_poly.type
_entity_poly.pdbx_seq_one_letter_code
_entity_poly.pdbx_strand_id
1 'polypeptide(L)'
;MTGSEPPTREAAAATTTTITSHHVPAKRLVSFSTIDFHEHSVCLGDNPGGSLEGPPLSIDWEAQRHLQVKIDEYEACRQRRATEQLIIPVEERMIILKEWGYSRTDIRKLARPVHVERARRKASRLKYYANHNHHRGGGALNITDILKNIVTLGCNGKKIREEVFIDDSTTSTLASRVCDAQRAKERRGSFASTQQQSLSHHKTTTLLASSSSSSSSSSGKDPVVVDASQTSGMSSNESTVPLNV
;
A
#
# COMPACT_ATOMS: atom_id res chain seq x y z
N MET A 1 55.31 -20.61 -14.40
CA MET A 1 55.76 -20.92 -13.02
C MET A 1 54.72 -20.30 -12.10
N THR A 2 53.64 -20.99 -11.76
CA THR A 2 53.55 -21.88 -10.60
C THR A 2 52.54 -23.00 -10.87
N GLY A 3 52.97 -24.24 -10.62
CA GLY A 3 52.14 -25.44 -10.77
C GLY A 3 51.23 -25.62 -9.56
N SER A 4 49.97 -25.97 -9.83
CA SER A 4 48.98 -26.39 -8.83
C SER A 4 48.70 -27.87 -9.09
N GLU A 5 49.15 -28.71 -8.15
CA GLU A 5 48.89 -30.14 -8.16
C GLU A 5 47.42 -30.44 -7.81
N PRO A 6 46.80 -31.43 -8.45
CA PRO A 6 45.48 -31.92 -8.08
C PRO A 6 45.54 -32.86 -6.86
N PRO A 7 44.53 -32.86 -5.98
CA PRO A 7 44.52 -33.69 -4.79
C PRO A 7 44.36 -35.18 -5.12
N THR A 8 45.26 -35.96 -4.52
CA THR A 8 45.32 -37.43 -4.54
C THR A 8 44.06 -38.02 -3.89
N ARG A 9 43.36 -38.86 -4.64
CA ARG A 9 42.09 -39.48 -4.23
C ARG A 9 42.41 -40.76 -3.45
N GLU A 10 42.33 -40.68 -2.12
CA GLU A 10 42.46 -41.82 -1.20
C GLU A 10 41.42 -42.90 -1.52
N ALA A 11 41.92 -44.13 -1.63
CA ALA A 11 41.16 -45.34 -1.90
C ALA A 11 40.33 -45.74 -0.67
N ALA A 12 39.03 -45.39 -0.69
CA ALA A 12 38.07 -45.89 0.28
C ALA A 12 37.75 -47.37 -0.01
N ALA A 13 37.93 -48.20 1.02
CA ALA A 13 37.71 -49.63 1.01
C ALA A 13 36.29 -50.02 0.57
N ALA A 14 36.22 -51.02 -0.30
CA ALA A 14 34.99 -51.58 -0.84
C ALA A 14 34.23 -52.39 0.21
N THR A 15 33.31 -51.75 0.93
CA THR A 15 32.32 -52.45 1.75
C THR A 15 31.28 -53.06 0.81
N THR A 16 31.32 -54.38 0.68
CA THR A 16 30.41 -55.16 -0.18
C THR A 16 29.08 -55.33 0.56
N THR A 17 28.14 -54.41 0.35
CA THR A 17 26.78 -54.49 0.92
C THR A 17 25.90 -55.32 0.00
N THR A 18 25.51 -56.51 0.46
CA THR A 18 24.58 -57.44 -0.19
C THR A 18 23.22 -56.78 -0.46
N ILE A 19 22.87 -56.61 -1.74
CA ILE A 19 21.62 -56.00 -2.21
C ILE A 19 20.58 -57.09 -2.41
N THR A 20 19.73 -57.34 -1.41
CA THR A 20 18.44 -58.02 -1.58
C THR A 20 17.35 -56.94 -1.70
N SER A 21 17.24 -56.36 -2.90
CA SER A 21 16.31 -55.28 -3.24
C SER A 21 14.94 -55.83 -3.62
N HIS A 22 14.02 -55.88 -2.65
CA HIS A 22 12.60 -55.83 -2.93
C HIS A 22 12.21 -54.36 -3.15
N HIS A 23 12.27 -53.93 -4.42
CA HIS A 23 11.99 -52.56 -4.83
C HIS A 23 10.49 -52.27 -4.75
N VAL A 24 9.98 -52.04 -3.55
CA VAL A 24 8.73 -51.29 -3.36
C VAL A 24 8.99 -49.91 -3.97
N PRO A 25 8.21 -49.43 -4.96
CA PRO A 25 8.46 -48.14 -5.58
C PRO A 25 8.45 -47.06 -4.50
N ALA A 26 9.63 -46.56 -4.16
CA ALA A 26 9.78 -45.52 -3.16
C ALA A 26 8.98 -44.31 -3.65
N LYS A 27 7.93 -43.95 -2.91
CA LYS A 27 7.15 -42.74 -3.17
C LYS A 27 8.15 -41.59 -3.04
N ARG A 28 8.47 -40.93 -4.15
CA ARG A 28 9.30 -39.73 -4.15
C ARG A 28 8.54 -38.65 -3.39
N LEU A 29 8.93 -38.41 -2.16
CA LEU A 29 8.37 -37.37 -1.30
C LEU A 29 9.28 -36.16 -1.41
N VAL A 30 8.69 -35.02 -1.75
CA VAL A 30 9.38 -33.72 -1.73
C VAL A 30 9.12 -33.12 -0.36
N SER A 31 10.18 -32.76 0.35
CA SER A 31 10.11 -32.03 1.62
C SER A 31 10.91 -30.74 1.52
N PHE A 32 10.48 -29.74 2.29
CA PHE A 32 11.15 -28.45 2.43
C PHE A 32 11.62 -28.32 3.87
N SER A 33 12.81 -27.76 4.10
CA SER A 33 13.40 -27.64 5.43
C SER A 33 13.40 -26.19 5.95
N THR A 34 13.78 -25.26 5.08
CA THR A 34 14.09 -23.87 5.42
C THR A 34 13.50 -22.93 4.39
N ILE A 35 13.23 -21.70 4.82
CA ILE A 35 12.76 -20.59 4.01
C ILE A 35 13.78 -19.47 4.14
N ASP A 36 14.26 -18.97 3.00
CA ASP A 36 15.14 -17.81 2.92
C ASP A 36 14.32 -16.56 2.58
N PHE A 37 14.39 -15.55 3.45
CA PHE A 37 13.78 -14.25 3.29
C PHE A 37 14.84 -13.24 2.85
N HIS A 38 14.57 -12.58 1.73
CA HIS A 38 15.37 -11.44 1.27
C HIS A 38 14.52 -10.17 1.38
N GLU A 39 15.05 -9.18 2.10
CA GLU A 39 14.43 -7.87 2.19
C GLU A 39 15.11 -6.92 1.23
N HIS A 40 14.29 -6.25 0.44
CA HIS A 40 14.71 -5.35 -0.61
C HIS A 40 14.17 -3.96 -0.34
N SER A 41 14.91 -2.97 -0.80
CA SER A 41 14.49 -1.58 -0.78
C SER A 41 13.27 -1.36 -1.67
N VAL A 42 12.38 -0.45 -1.26
CA VAL A 42 11.26 -0.01 -2.11
C VAL A 42 11.70 1.18 -2.93
N CYS A 43 11.52 1.12 -4.25
CA CYS A 43 11.90 2.19 -5.17
C CYS A 43 10.77 2.56 -6.14
N LEU A 44 10.95 3.66 -6.87
CA LEU A 44 10.04 4.01 -7.97
C LEU A 44 10.20 3.01 -9.12
N GLY A 45 9.11 2.34 -9.48
CA GLY A 45 9.09 1.35 -10.54
C GLY A 45 8.63 1.89 -11.90
N ASP A 46 8.63 1.02 -12.90
CA ASP A 46 8.04 1.25 -14.22
C ASP A 46 6.83 0.32 -14.48
N ASN A 47 6.44 -0.50 -13.49
CA ASN A 47 5.42 -1.52 -13.65
C ASN A 47 3.99 -0.93 -13.75
N PRO A 48 3.28 -1.13 -14.88
CA PRO A 48 1.90 -0.70 -15.02
C PRO A 48 0.88 -1.65 -14.35
N GLY A 49 1.31 -2.79 -13.79
CA GLY A 49 0.47 -3.89 -13.29
C GLY A 49 -0.21 -3.68 -11.93
N GLY A 50 -0.12 -2.50 -11.33
CA GLY A 50 -0.75 -2.16 -10.04
C GLY A 50 -2.13 -1.52 -10.17
N SER A 51 -2.61 -0.95 -9.05
CA SER A 51 -3.80 -0.09 -9.03
C SER A 51 -3.70 1.00 -10.10
N LEU A 52 -4.85 1.39 -10.67
CA LEU A 52 -4.92 2.40 -11.74
C LEU A 52 -4.30 3.73 -11.32
N GLU A 53 -4.38 4.06 -10.03
CA GLU A 53 -3.98 5.35 -9.47
C GLU A 53 -2.65 5.26 -8.72
N GLY A 54 -2.04 6.42 -8.50
CA GLY A 54 -0.81 6.56 -7.72
C GLY A 54 0.48 6.10 -8.44
N PRO A 55 1.63 6.35 -7.80
CA PRO A 55 2.94 6.01 -8.36
C PRO A 55 3.17 4.49 -8.36
N PRO A 56 3.91 3.98 -9.35
CA PRO A 56 4.39 2.61 -9.34
C PRO A 56 5.46 2.41 -8.26
N LEU A 57 5.28 1.40 -7.43
CA LEU A 57 6.35 0.89 -6.56
C LEU A 57 7.02 -0.31 -7.22
N SER A 58 8.32 -0.43 -7.02
CA SER A 58 9.10 -1.63 -7.30
C SER A 58 9.93 -1.99 -6.07
N ILE A 59 10.49 -3.19 -6.09
CA ILE A 59 11.58 -3.58 -5.22
C ILE A 59 12.90 -3.42 -5.97
N ASP A 60 13.94 -3.08 -5.24
CA ASP A 60 15.30 -3.02 -5.76
C ASP A 60 15.88 -4.44 -5.95
N TRP A 61 16.91 -4.55 -6.77
CA TRP A 61 17.57 -5.83 -7.05
C TRP A 61 18.47 -6.28 -5.90
N GLU A 62 19.08 -5.33 -5.19
CA GLU A 62 20.01 -5.63 -4.11
C GLU A 62 19.24 -5.92 -2.81
N ALA A 63 19.51 -7.08 -2.21
CA ALA A 63 18.95 -7.44 -0.91
C ALA A 63 19.69 -6.69 0.20
N GLN A 64 18.94 -5.97 1.03
CA GLN A 64 19.45 -5.25 2.19
C GLN A 64 19.63 -6.16 3.40
N ARG A 65 18.76 -7.17 3.54
CA ARG A 65 18.80 -8.14 4.64
C ARG A 65 18.45 -9.54 4.15
N HIS A 66 19.06 -10.54 4.78
CA HIS A 66 18.77 -11.95 4.56
C HIS A 66 18.48 -12.63 5.90
N LEU A 67 17.41 -13.44 5.95
CA LEU A 67 16.99 -14.18 7.13
C LEU A 67 16.58 -15.60 6.72
N GLN A 68 17.07 -16.61 7.42
CA GLN A 68 16.69 -18.00 7.20
C GLN A 68 15.90 -18.53 8.39
N VAL A 69 14.76 -19.16 8.14
CA VAL A 69 13.85 -19.71 9.17
C VAL A 69 13.44 -21.13 8.80
N LYS A 70 13.25 -22.01 9.79
CA LYS A 70 12.69 -23.35 9.54
C LYS A 70 11.23 -23.26 9.13
N ILE A 71 10.81 -24.12 8.20
CA ILE A 71 9.44 -24.07 7.67
C ILE A 71 8.38 -24.30 8.75
N ASP A 72 8.64 -25.21 9.70
CA ASP A 72 7.70 -25.54 10.77
C ASP A 72 7.50 -24.34 11.72
N GLU A 73 8.58 -23.61 12.02
CA GLU A 73 8.54 -22.41 12.86
C GLU A 73 7.78 -21.26 12.16
N TYR A 74 7.95 -21.12 10.85
CA TYR A 74 7.22 -20.15 10.05
C TYR A 74 5.73 -20.46 9.98
N GLU A 75 5.34 -21.69 9.64
CA GLU A 75 3.93 -22.08 9.52
C GLU A 75 3.19 -22.06 10.87
N ALA A 76 3.90 -22.30 12.00
CA ALA A 76 3.32 -22.20 13.34
C ALA A 76 2.88 -20.77 13.70
N CYS A 77 3.57 -19.74 13.19
CA CYS A 77 3.27 -18.33 13.50
C CYS A 77 2.58 -17.57 12.34
N ARG A 78 2.47 -18.18 11.16
CA ARG A 78 1.96 -17.53 9.95
C ARG A 78 0.48 -17.18 10.06
N GLN A 79 0.15 -15.90 9.90
CA GLN A 79 -1.20 -15.43 9.66
C GLN A 79 -1.46 -15.30 8.16
N ARG A 80 -2.54 -15.92 7.65
CA ARG A 80 -2.95 -15.75 6.24
C ARG A 80 -3.46 -14.32 6.04
N ARG A 81 -2.88 -13.62 5.07
CA ARG A 81 -3.34 -12.29 4.67
C ARG A 81 -4.58 -12.37 3.79
N ALA A 82 -5.53 -11.49 4.03
CA ALA A 82 -6.66 -11.26 3.13
C ALA A 82 -6.20 -10.49 1.88
N THR A 83 -6.97 -10.56 0.79
CA THR A 83 -6.62 -9.90 -0.48
C THR A 83 -6.44 -8.39 -0.31
N GLU A 84 -7.25 -7.78 0.55
CA GLU A 84 -7.20 -6.35 0.86
C GLU A 84 -5.87 -5.96 1.52
N GLN A 85 -5.31 -6.86 2.34
CA GLN A 85 -4.02 -6.67 3.01
C GLN A 85 -2.81 -6.88 2.07
N LEU A 86 -3.05 -7.32 0.83
CA LEU A 86 -2.04 -7.42 -0.22
C LEU A 86 -1.99 -6.16 -1.09
N ILE A 87 -2.93 -5.23 -0.91
CA ILE A 87 -3.02 -3.97 -1.68
C ILE A 87 -2.47 -2.85 -0.81
N ILE A 88 -1.49 -2.11 -1.34
CA ILE A 88 -0.99 -0.89 -0.71
C ILE A 88 -1.81 0.31 -1.24
N PRO A 89 -2.54 1.05 -0.38
CA PRO A 89 -3.26 2.27 -0.74
C PRO A 89 -2.40 3.30 -1.44
N VAL A 90 -3.02 4.22 -2.19
CA VAL A 90 -2.29 5.26 -2.95
C VAL A 90 -1.51 6.18 -2.02
N GLU A 91 -2.12 6.53 -0.89
CA GLU A 91 -1.61 7.44 0.13
C GLU A 91 -0.37 6.83 0.80
N GLU A 92 -0.44 5.56 1.18
CA GLU A 92 0.69 4.82 1.76
C GLU A 92 1.86 4.73 0.78
N ARG A 93 1.61 4.46 -0.52
CA ARG A 93 2.67 4.48 -1.54
C ARG A 93 3.37 5.84 -1.62
N MET A 94 2.61 6.93 -1.52
CA MET A 94 3.17 8.28 -1.54
C MET A 94 3.99 8.58 -0.28
N ILE A 95 3.56 8.09 0.89
CA ILE A 95 4.29 8.23 2.15
C ILE A 95 5.61 7.48 2.08
N ILE A 96 5.57 6.20 1.70
CA ILE A 96 6.77 5.36 1.54
C ILE A 96 7.79 6.04 0.63
N LEU A 97 7.38 6.52 -0.54
CA LEU A 97 8.31 7.18 -1.47
C LEU A 97 8.92 8.48 -0.91
N LYS A 98 8.15 9.26 -0.16
CA LYS A 98 8.66 10.49 0.47
C LYS A 98 9.65 10.19 1.58
N GLU A 99 9.36 9.19 2.41
CA GLU A 99 10.27 8.72 3.47
C GLU A 99 11.60 8.24 2.89
N TRP A 100 11.56 7.69 1.68
CA TRP A 100 12.73 7.26 0.91
C TRP A 100 13.45 8.39 0.15
N GLY A 101 13.06 9.64 0.37
CA GLY A 101 13.73 10.82 -0.17
C GLY A 101 13.32 11.21 -1.59
N TYR A 102 12.32 10.56 -2.19
CA TYR A 102 11.85 10.96 -3.51
C TYR A 102 11.09 12.29 -3.47
N SER A 103 11.51 13.22 -4.31
CA SER A 103 10.80 14.49 -4.47
C SER A 103 9.46 14.28 -5.18
N ARG A 104 8.49 15.17 -4.93
CA ARG A 104 7.20 15.14 -5.65
C ARG A 104 7.38 15.21 -7.17
N THR A 105 8.39 15.95 -7.63
CA THR A 105 8.72 16.09 -9.05
C THR A 105 9.20 14.78 -9.65
N ASP A 106 10.02 14.01 -8.94
CA ASP A 106 10.52 12.71 -9.41
C ASP A 106 9.39 11.69 -9.51
N ILE A 107 8.55 11.65 -8.47
CA ILE A 107 7.38 10.77 -8.43
C ILE A 107 6.47 11.03 -9.63
N ARG A 108 6.15 12.29 -9.93
CA ARG A 108 5.32 12.65 -11.10
C ARG A 108 6.00 12.28 -12.42
N LYS A 109 7.28 12.62 -12.55
CA LYS A 109 8.07 12.37 -13.76
C LYS A 109 8.07 10.89 -14.13
N LEU A 110 8.22 10.01 -13.14
CA LEU A 110 8.27 8.55 -13.34
C LEU A 110 6.87 7.90 -13.40
N ALA A 111 5.87 8.42 -12.67
CA ALA A 111 4.51 7.88 -12.73
C ALA A 111 3.82 8.15 -14.08
N ARG A 112 4.12 9.26 -14.74
CA ARG A 112 3.48 9.68 -16.00
C ARG A 112 3.56 8.63 -17.13
N PRO A 113 4.75 8.13 -17.53
CA PRO A 113 4.83 7.11 -18.58
C PRO A 113 4.08 5.82 -18.20
N VAL A 114 4.09 5.45 -16.92
CA VAL A 114 3.38 4.26 -16.43
C VAL A 114 1.86 4.45 -16.52
N HIS A 115 1.33 5.63 -16.21
CA HIS A 115 -0.10 5.93 -16.40
C HIS A 115 -0.52 5.89 -17.86
N VAL A 116 0.33 6.38 -18.77
CA VAL A 116 0.10 6.26 -20.22
C VAL A 116 0.02 4.78 -20.62
N GLU A 117 0.94 3.94 -20.13
CA GLU A 117 0.92 2.51 -20.42
C GLU A 117 -0.29 1.79 -19.80
N ARG A 118 -0.71 2.15 -18.58
CA ARG A 118 -1.95 1.66 -17.96
C ARG A 118 -3.17 1.99 -18.82
N ALA A 119 -3.27 3.24 -19.29
CA ALA A 119 -4.35 3.67 -20.17
C ALA A 119 -4.34 2.88 -21.49
N ARG A 120 -3.16 2.67 -22.09
CA ARG A 120 -2.98 1.86 -23.30
C ARG A 120 -3.44 0.42 -23.07
N ARG A 121 -3.01 -0.22 -21.98
CA ARG A 121 -3.42 -1.61 -21.63
C ARG A 121 -4.92 -1.72 -21.40
N LYS A 122 -5.53 -0.75 -20.70
CA LYS A 122 -6.98 -0.70 -20.50
C LYS A 122 -7.74 -0.58 -21.82
N ALA A 123 -7.27 0.26 -22.74
CA ALA A 123 -7.85 0.41 -24.07
C ALA A 123 -7.74 -0.87 -24.91
N SER A 124 -6.55 -1.48 -24.97
CA SER A 124 -6.33 -2.75 -25.67
C SER A 124 -7.20 -3.87 -25.12
N ARG A 125 -7.31 -3.97 -23.79
CA ARG A 125 -8.17 -4.95 -23.11
C ARG A 125 -9.65 -4.73 -23.43
N LEU A 126 -10.11 -3.48 -23.40
CA LEU A 126 -11.49 -3.17 -23.75
C LEU A 126 -11.80 -3.49 -25.22
N LYS A 127 -10.88 -3.18 -26.14
CA LYS A 127 -10.97 -3.53 -27.56
C LYS A 127 -11.03 -5.05 -27.78
N TYR A 128 -10.29 -5.82 -26.99
CA TYR A 128 -10.37 -7.29 -27.04
C TYR A 128 -11.77 -7.80 -26.65
N TYR A 129 -12.29 -7.37 -25.49
CA TYR A 129 -13.62 -7.80 -25.02
C TYR A 129 -14.75 -7.35 -25.95
N ALA A 130 -14.64 -6.15 -26.49
CA ALA A 130 -15.50 -5.61 -27.54
C ALA A 130 -15.65 -6.56 -28.74
N ASN A 131 -14.52 -6.96 -29.32
CA ASN A 131 -14.49 -7.83 -30.48
C ASN A 131 -14.96 -9.24 -30.14
N HIS A 132 -14.61 -9.75 -28.96
CA HIS A 132 -14.97 -11.11 -28.54
C HIS A 132 -16.47 -11.24 -28.20
N ASN A 133 -17.08 -10.21 -27.60
CA ASN A 133 -18.51 -10.21 -27.27
C ASN A 133 -19.41 -10.09 -28.51
N HIS A 134 -18.91 -9.54 -29.62
CA HIS A 134 -19.65 -9.51 -30.89
C HIS A 134 -20.01 -10.92 -31.40
N HIS A 135 -19.21 -11.94 -31.10
CA HIS A 135 -19.49 -13.31 -31.54
C HIS A 135 -20.58 -14.01 -30.71
N ARG A 136 -21.03 -13.40 -29.60
CA ARG A 136 -22.07 -13.96 -28.71
C ARG A 136 -23.44 -13.27 -28.81
N GLY A 137 -23.66 -12.41 -29.81
CA GLY A 137 -24.98 -11.81 -30.07
C GLY A 137 -25.45 -10.76 -29.06
N GLY A 138 -24.57 -10.30 -28.15
CA GLY A 138 -24.85 -9.17 -27.26
C GLY A 138 -24.64 -7.85 -28.00
N GLY A 139 -25.66 -6.98 -27.99
CA GLY A 139 -25.69 -5.70 -28.73
C GLY A 139 -24.42 -4.87 -28.66
N ALA A 140 -24.03 -4.30 -29.79
CA ALA A 140 -22.85 -3.47 -29.94
C ALA A 140 -22.96 -2.20 -29.06
N LEU A 141 -22.31 -2.19 -27.90
CA LEU A 141 -21.94 -0.94 -27.26
C LEU A 141 -20.99 -0.20 -28.20
N ASN A 142 -21.22 1.10 -28.42
CA ASN A 142 -20.45 1.92 -29.35
C ASN A 142 -19.03 2.17 -28.79
N ILE A 143 -18.16 1.16 -28.91
CA ILE A 143 -16.79 1.11 -28.39
C ILE A 143 -15.93 2.28 -28.87
N THR A 144 -16.27 2.84 -30.03
CA THR A 144 -15.62 4.02 -30.58
C THR A 144 -15.68 5.21 -29.62
N ASP A 145 -16.73 5.34 -28.82
CA ASP A 145 -16.91 6.50 -27.94
C ASP A 145 -16.10 6.35 -26.63
N ILE A 146 -15.91 5.12 -26.16
CA ILE A 146 -15.05 4.85 -24.98
C ILE A 146 -13.57 5.01 -25.35
N LEU A 147 -13.16 4.58 -26.55
CA LEU A 147 -11.76 4.66 -26.99
C LEU A 147 -11.35 6.09 -27.37
N LYS A 148 -12.25 6.89 -27.94
CA LYS A 148 -11.98 8.30 -28.28
C LYS A 148 -11.62 9.15 -27.05
N ASN A 149 -12.18 8.84 -25.88
CA ASN A 149 -11.87 9.53 -24.62
C ASN A 149 -10.55 9.09 -23.97
N ILE A 150 -10.05 7.88 -24.22
CA ILE A 150 -8.80 7.40 -23.61
C ILE A 150 -7.57 7.93 -24.36
N VAL A 151 -7.64 7.99 -25.69
CA VAL A 151 -6.52 8.45 -26.54
C VAL A 151 -6.31 9.96 -26.43
N THR A 152 -7.37 10.75 -26.24
CA THR A 152 -7.26 12.21 -26.07
C THR A 152 -6.61 12.62 -24.75
N LEU A 153 -6.61 11.77 -23.72
CA LEU A 153 -5.94 12.02 -22.44
C LEU A 153 -4.41 11.80 -22.51
N GLY A 154 -3.92 11.03 -23.48
CA GLY A 154 -2.49 10.75 -23.64
C GLY A 154 -1.73 11.75 -24.51
N CYS A 155 -2.40 12.39 -25.48
CA CYS A 155 -1.73 13.14 -26.54
C CYS A 155 -1.96 14.66 -26.48
N ASN A 156 -3.04 15.12 -25.86
CA ASN A 156 -3.27 16.55 -25.69
C ASN A 156 -2.82 16.95 -24.30
N GLY A 157 -1.63 17.56 -24.20
CA GLY A 157 -1.09 18.26 -23.02
C GLY A 157 -1.94 19.44 -22.54
N LYS A 158 -3.26 19.42 -22.75
CA LYS A 158 -4.22 20.31 -22.13
C LYS A 158 -4.46 19.82 -20.71
N LYS A 159 -3.56 20.21 -19.81
CA LYS A 159 -3.93 20.63 -18.44
C LYS A 159 -5.05 19.76 -17.84
N ILE A 160 -4.94 18.43 -17.93
CA ILE A 160 -5.75 17.53 -17.10
C ILE A 160 -5.35 18.00 -15.73
N ARG A 161 -6.30 18.61 -15.01
CA ARG A 161 -6.08 19.29 -13.73
C ARG A 161 -5.21 18.42 -12.81
N GLU A 162 -3.90 18.58 -12.93
CA GLU A 162 -2.91 18.00 -12.01
C GLU A 162 -3.07 18.66 -10.62
N GLU A 163 -3.80 19.77 -10.54
CA GLU A 163 -4.19 20.43 -9.30
C GLU A 163 -5.26 19.69 -8.48
N VAL A 164 -5.96 18.68 -9.04
CA VAL A 164 -6.96 17.96 -8.24
C VAL A 164 -6.35 16.81 -7.41
N PHE A 165 -5.12 16.38 -7.71
CA PHE A 165 -4.54 15.23 -7.02
C PHE A 165 -3.45 15.55 -6.00
N ILE A 166 -2.90 16.77 -5.93
CA ILE A 166 -1.86 17.08 -4.93
C ILE A 166 -1.94 18.54 -4.47
N ASP A 167 -2.96 18.88 -3.68
CA ASP A 167 -2.88 19.97 -2.68
C ASP A 167 -3.75 19.60 -1.46
N ASP A 168 -3.36 18.52 -0.79
CA ASP A 168 -4.03 18.00 0.41
C ASP A 168 -3.93 18.90 1.65
N SER A 169 -3.20 20.02 1.59
CA SER A 169 -3.36 21.07 2.60
C SER A 169 -4.70 21.81 2.48
N THR A 170 -5.44 21.67 1.36
CA THR A 170 -6.72 22.36 1.16
C THR A 170 -7.92 21.42 1.05
N THR A 171 -7.78 20.21 0.49
CA THR A 171 -8.88 19.25 0.30
C THR A 171 -9.34 18.57 1.58
N SER A 172 -8.44 18.25 2.52
CA SER A 172 -8.81 17.80 3.88
C SER A 172 -9.74 18.81 4.58
N THR A 173 -9.45 20.11 4.42
CA THR A 173 -10.28 21.19 4.98
C THR A 173 -11.64 21.30 4.28
N LEU A 174 -11.72 21.05 2.97
CA LEU A 174 -12.96 21.11 2.20
C LEU A 174 -13.88 19.91 2.48
N ALA A 175 -13.34 18.71 2.62
CA ALA A 175 -14.11 17.52 2.97
C ALA A 175 -14.71 17.64 4.40
N SER A 176 -13.93 18.12 5.38
CA SER A 176 -14.45 18.42 6.72
C SER A 176 -15.52 19.52 6.68
N ARG A 177 -15.34 20.59 5.89
CA ARG A 177 -16.34 21.65 5.75
C ARG A 177 -17.64 21.18 5.10
N VAL A 178 -17.60 20.25 4.15
CA VAL A 178 -18.80 19.70 3.52
C VAL A 178 -19.56 18.80 4.52
N CYS A 179 -18.87 17.95 5.28
CA CYS A 179 -19.50 17.16 6.35
C CYS A 179 -20.10 18.04 7.45
N ASP A 180 -19.40 19.09 7.87
CA ASP A 180 -19.90 20.04 8.88
C ASP A 180 -21.09 20.85 8.37
N ALA A 181 -21.09 21.25 7.09
CA ALA A 181 -22.22 21.95 6.47
C ALA A 181 -23.46 21.05 6.33
N GLN A 182 -23.28 19.76 6.02
CA GLN A 182 -24.37 18.78 5.95
C GLN A 182 -24.99 18.57 7.35
N ARG A 183 -24.15 18.41 8.38
CA ARG A 183 -24.57 18.24 9.78
C ARG A 183 -25.25 19.50 10.35
N ALA A 184 -24.84 20.69 9.90
CA ALA A 184 -25.51 21.95 10.23
C ALA A 184 -26.90 22.09 9.58
N LYS A 185 -27.10 21.58 8.35
CA LYS A 185 -28.42 21.54 7.69
C LYS A 185 -29.38 20.58 8.40
N GLU A 186 -28.91 19.42 8.84
CA GLU A 186 -29.72 18.46 9.60
C GLU A 186 -30.17 19.03 10.95
N ARG A 187 -29.31 19.80 11.63
CA ARG A 187 -29.69 20.53 12.85
C ARG A 187 -30.76 21.60 12.62
N ARG A 188 -30.75 22.27 11.47
CA ARG A 188 -31.81 23.25 11.12
C ARG A 188 -33.13 22.59 10.72
N GLY A 189 -33.09 21.42 10.09
CA GLY A 189 -34.30 20.64 9.76
C GLY A 189 -34.98 20.06 11.01
N SER A 190 -34.20 19.66 12.02
CA SER A 190 -34.75 19.08 13.26
C SER A 190 -35.45 20.10 14.17
N PHE A 191 -35.11 21.40 14.11
CA PHE A 191 -35.69 22.40 15.00
C PHE A 191 -37.08 22.89 14.56
N ALA A 192 -37.39 22.77 13.26
CA ALA A 192 -38.72 23.15 12.73
C ALA A 192 -39.82 22.12 13.05
N SER A 193 -39.46 20.87 13.38
CA SER A 193 -40.44 19.82 13.69
C SER A 193 -40.81 19.74 15.18
N THR A 194 -40.03 20.34 16.08
CA THR A 194 -40.28 20.25 17.53
C THR A 194 -41.27 21.31 18.03
N GLN A 195 -41.54 22.37 17.27
CA GLN A 195 -42.45 23.44 17.71
C GLN A 195 -43.94 23.16 17.43
N GLN A 196 -44.30 22.03 16.80
CA GLN A 196 -45.70 21.64 16.56
C GLN A 196 -46.23 20.54 17.48
N GLN A 197 -45.41 19.95 18.36
CA GLN A 197 -45.88 18.89 19.28
C GLN A 197 -46.08 19.36 20.73
N SER A 198 -45.82 20.62 21.08
CA SER A 198 -45.96 21.11 22.46
C SER A 198 -47.35 21.65 22.84
N LEU A 199 -48.40 21.41 22.04
CA LEU A 199 -49.75 21.92 22.31
C LEU A 199 -50.80 20.83 22.67
N SER A 200 -50.43 19.57 22.89
CA SER A 200 -51.43 18.52 23.19
C SER A 200 -51.39 17.87 24.58
N HIS A 201 -50.41 18.16 25.45
CA HIS A 201 -50.32 17.45 26.74
C HIS A 201 -50.21 18.39 27.93
N HIS A 202 -51.30 19.09 28.22
CA HIS A 202 -51.61 19.57 29.56
C HIS A 202 -52.74 18.71 30.14
N LYS A 203 -52.39 17.77 31.01
CA LYS A 203 -53.11 17.46 32.26
C LYS A 203 -52.51 16.22 32.93
N THR A 204 -52.51 16.27 34.27
CA THR A 204 -52.18 15.24 35.26
C THR A 204 -50.72 15.28 35.73
N THR A 205 -50.35 16.08 36.75
CA THR A 205 -50.65 15.94 38.20
C THR A 205 -49.69 14.96 38.90
N THR A 206 -48.69 15.53 39.57
CA THR A 206 -48.43 15.37 41.03
C THR A 206 -47.47 14.28 41.53
N LEU A 207 -46.38 14.81 42.13
CA LEU A 207 -45.61 14.41 43.33
C LEU A 207 -44.90 13.04 43.35
N LEU A 208 -43.58 13.06 43.55
CA LEU A 208 -42.95 12.96 44.88
C LEU A 208 -41.42 13.06 44.78
N ALA A 209 -40.91 14.12 45.40
CA ALA A 209 -39.80 14.20 46.35
C ALA A 209 -38.59 13.23 46.29
N SER A 210 -37.43 13.87 46.56
CA SER A 210 -36.37 13.42 47.50
C SER A 210 -35.03 12.96 46.91
N SER A 211 -34.07 13.89 46.95
CA SER A 211 -32.76 13.81 47.62
C SER A 211 -31.74 12.72 47.29
N SER A 212 -30.50 13.18 47.07
CA SER A 212 -29.17 12.69 47.56
C SER A 212 -28.13 12.77 46.42
N SER A 213 -27.22 13.74 46.40
CA SER A 213 -25.94 13.88 47.13
C SER A 213 -24.82 12.92 46.68
N SER A 214 -23.64 13.52 46.42
CA SER A 214 -22.25 12.99 46.33
C SER A 214 -21.63 13.19 44.94
N SER A 215 -20.63 14.06 44.71
CA SER A 215 -19.28 14.25 45.29
C SER A 215 -18.27 13.15 44.92
N SER A 216 -17.43 13.41 43.91
CA SER A 216 -16.02 12.98 43.80
C SER A 216 -15.44 13.63 42.54
N SER A 217 -14.41 14.48 42.52
CA SER A 217 -13.03 14.43 43.06
C SER A 217 -12.15 13.36 42.42
N SER A 218 -11.48 13.68 41.31
CA SER A 218 -10.16 13.13 40.94
C SER A 218 -9.58 13.98 39.81
N SER A 219 -8.64 14.88 40.11
CA SER A 219 -7.19 14.63 40.11
C SER A 219 -6.58 15.15 38.80
N GLY A 220 -5.94 16.31 38.91
CA GLY A 220 -5.13 16.91 37.86
C GLY A 220 -3.97 16.02 37.45
N LYS A 221 -3.61 16.13 36.18
CA LYS A 221 -2.32 15.68 35.66
C LYS A 221 -1.69 16.90 34.98
N ASP A 222 -0.62 17.38 35.60
CA ASP A 222 0.25 18.40 35.06
C ASP A 222 0.91 17.91 33.76
N PRO A 223 1.05 18.76 32.73
CA PRO A 223 1.89 18.47 31.59
C PRO A 223 3.37 18.67 31.98
N VAL A 224 4.13 17.58 31.95
CA VAL A 224 5.60 17.60 32.02
C VAL A 224 6.12 18.34 30.78
N VAL A 225 6.66 19.53 31.03
CA VAL A 225 7.48 20.30 30.08
C VAL A 225 8.83 19.60 29.98
N VAL A 226 9.08 18.94 28.85
CA VAL A 226 10.42 18.47 28.48
C VAL A 226 11.13 19.55 27.69
N ASP A 227 12.07 20.19 28.36
CA ASP A 227 13.10 21.07 27.80
C ASP A 227 14.07 20.21 26.97
N ALA A 228 14.18 20.51 25.68
CA ALA A 228 15.15 19.90 24.77
C ALA A 228 16.02 21.01 24.17
N SER A 229 16.93 21.49 25.01
CA SER A 229 18.07 22.29 24.63
C SER A 229 19.20 21.36 24.14
N GLN A 230 19.91 21.82 23.10
CA GLN A 230 21.26 21.41 22.68
C GLN A 230 21.45 20.08 21.93
N THR A 231 21.67 20.17 20.62
CA THR A 231 22.83 19.54 19.93
C THR A 231 23.21 20.45 18.75
N SER A 232 24.22 21.32 18.90
CA SER A 232 25.62 21.10 18.51
C SER A 232 25.79 20.59 17.08
N GLY A 233 26.22 21.52 16.22
CA GLY A 233 26.49 21.27 14.80
C GLY A 233 27.59 20.24 14.54
N MET A 234 27.48 19.61 13.37
CA MET A 234 28.59 18.89 12.76
C MET A 234 28.96 19.57 11.45
N SER A 235 30.15 20.16 11.54
CA SER A 235 31.02 20.66 10.50
C SER A 235 31.32 19.59 9.45
N SER A 236 31.33 20.04 8.19
CA SER A 236 32.19 19.69 7.04
C SER A 236 32.68 18.26 6.86
N ASN A 237 32.57 17.74 5.63
CA ASN A 237 33.70 17.23 4.85
C ASN A 237 33.25 16.93 3.40
N GLU A 238 33.39 17.92 2.51
CA GLU A 238 33.41 17.69 1.06
C GLU A 238 34.70 16.95 0.70
N SER A 239 34.58 15.67 0.35
CA SER A 239 35.67 14.90 -0.26
C SER A 239 35.51 14.96 -1.77
N THR A 240 36.28 15.86 -2.41
CA THR A 240 36.42 15.93 -3.86
C THR A 240 37.36 14.80 -4.30
N VAL A 241 36.86 13.85 -5.08
CA VAL A 241 37.69 12.83 -5.74
C VAL A 241 37.95 13.28 -7.19
N PRO A 242 39.21 13.40 -7.64
CA PRO A 242 39.50 13.76 -9.02
C PRO A 242 39.22 12.59 -9.97
N LEU A 243 38.52 12.89 -11.07
CA LEU A 243 38.48 12.04 -12.27
C LEU A 243 39.88 12.01 -12.90
N ASN A 244 40.50 10.84 -12.96
CA ASN A 244 41.60 10.58 -13.89
C ASN A 244 41.00 10.12 -15.22
N VAL A 245 41.39 10.82 -16.29
CA VAL A 245 41.21 10.47 -17.70
C VAL A 245 42.43 9.70 -18.18
#